data_AF-A0A1G2R1L1-F1
#
_entry.id   AF-A0A1G2R1L1-F1
#
_cell.length_a   1.000
_cell.length_b   1.000
_cell.length_c   1.000
_cell.angle_alpha   90.00
_cell.angle_beta   90.00
_cell.angle_gamma   90.00
#
_symmetry.space_group_name_H-M   'P 1'
#
loop_
_entity.id
_entity.type
_entity.pdbx_description
1 polymer ?
#
loop_
_entity_poly.entity_id
_entity_poly.type
_entity_poly.pdbx_seq_one_letter_code
_entity_poly.pdbx_strand_id
1 'polypeptide(L)' 'MKLEDSLNVGDTVRIEGGAVGFTQYVDSMQIEHEPVTAAKKGDEVGFKVKQKVREGYRVFKV' A
#
# COMPACT_ATOMS: atom_id res chain seq x y z
N MET A 1 -4.15 -1.89 5.50
CA MET A 1 -5.24 -1.84 4.49
C MET A 1 -5.51 -3.25 4.01
N LYS A 2 -6.75 -3.61 3.72
CA LYS A 2 -7.05 -4.92 3.13
C LYS A 2 -6.81 -4.89 1.63
N LEU A 3 -6.00 -5.81 1.13
CA LEU A 3 -5.71 -5.89 -0.30
C LEU A 3 -6.80 -6.62 -1.08
N GLU A 4 -7.13 -6.14 -2.28
CA GLU A 4 -8.02 -6.85 -3.21
C GLU A 4 -7.26 -7.73 -4.20
N ASP A 5 -5.95 -7.54 -4.30
CA ASP A 5 -5.02 -8.31 -5.14
C ASP A 5 -3.65 -8.44 -4.44
N SER A 6 -2.70 -9.15 -5.03
CA SER A 6 -1.34 -9.27 -4.54
C SER A 6 -0.52 -7.98 -4.68
N LEU A 7 0.35 -7.73 -3.70
CA LEU A 7 1.29 -6.60 -3.68
C LEU A 7 2.66 -7.11 -3.25
N ASN A 8 3.71 -6.64 -3.92
CA ASN A 8 5.11 -7.00 -3.64
C ASN A 8 5.96 -5.77 -3.31
N VAL A 9 7.01 -5.98 -2.53
CA VAL A 9 8.04 -4.95 -2.31
C VAL A 9 8.71 -4.66 -3.66
N GLY A 10 8.85 -3.37 -3.97
CA GLY A 10 9.31 -2.89 -5.28
C GLY A 10 8.17 -2.55 -6.26
N ASP A 11 6.93 -2.94 -5.99
CA ASP A 11 5.78 -2.52 -6.80
C ASP A 11 5.56 -1.01 -6.70
N THR A 12 4.97 -0.43 -7.74
CA THR A 12 4.51 0.95 -7.72
C THR A 12 3.02 0.99 -7.37
N VAL A 13 2.67 1.80 -6.38
CA VAL A 13 1.29 2.03 -5.97
C VAL A 13 0.91 3.49 -6.19
N ARG A 14 -0.32 3.70 -6.66
CA ARG A 14 -0.97 5.00 -6.75
C ARG A 14 -1.96 5.12 -5.60
N ILE A 15 -1.74 6.12 -4.76
CA ILE A 15 -2.59 6.41 -3.61
C ILE A 15 -3.42 7.64 -3.96
N GLU A 16 -4.74 7.54 -3.87
CA GLU A 16 -5.67 8.63 -4.19
C GLU A 16 -6.72 8.80 -3.10
N GLY A 17 -6.95 10.05 -2.70
CA GLY A 17 -7.99 10.39 -1.74
C GLY A 17 -8.38 11.86 -1.83
N GLY A 18 -9.68 12.11 -2.02
CA GLY A 18 -10.21 13.47 -2.20
C GLY A 18 -9.57 14.16 -3.40
N ALA A 19 -8.86 15.27 -3.16
CA ALA A 19 -8.18 16.05 -4.19
C ALA A 19 -6.67 15.77 -4.29
N VAL A 20 -6.14 14.80 -3.51
CA VAL A 20 -4.71 14.48 -3.47
C VAL A 20 -4.50 13.07 -3.99
N GLY A 21 -3.62 12.94 -4.98
CA GLY A 21 -3.20 11.66 -5.52
C GLY A 21 -1.71 11.68 -5.84
N PHE A 22 -0.99 10.63 -5.45
CA PHE A 22 0.43 10.50 -5.75
C PHE A 22 0.80 9.02 -5.93
N THR A 23 1.87 8.79 -6.69
CA THR A 23 2.46 7.46 -6.87
C THR A 23 3.70 7.32 -6.01
N GLN A 24 3.94 6.11 -5.51
CA GLN A 24 5.17 5.77 -4.82
C GLN A 24 5.54 4.30 -5.02
N TYR A 25 6.83 4.02 -4.85
CA TYR A 25 7.33 2.66 -4.72
C TYR A 25 7.05 2.12 -3.32
N VAL A 26 6.82 0.82 -3.24
CA VAL A 26 6.71 0.08 -1.98
C VAL A 26 8.11 -0.33 -1.55
N ASP A 27 8.75 0.49 -0.71
CA ASP A 27 10.11 0.23 -0.22
C ASP A 27 10.15 -0.90 0.84
N SER A 28 9.09 -1.05 1.63
CA SER A 28 8.98 -2.04 2.71
C SER A 28 7.52 -2.33 3.03
N MET A 29 7.17 -3.58 3.33
CA MET A 29 5.84 -3.97 3.79
C MET A 29 5.90 -4.80 5.06
N GLN A 30 4.82 -4.76 5.84
CA GLN A 30 4.63 -5.59 7.01
C GLN A 30 3.18 -6.05 7.13
N ILE A 31 2.97 -7.28 7.64
CA ILE A 31 1.68 -7.87 8.00
C ILE A 31 1.79 -8.29 9.46
N GLU A 32 0.85 -7.88 10.32
CA GLU A 32 0.86 -8.24 11.76
C GLU A 32 2.22 -7.99 12.47
N HIS A 33 2.86 -6.85 12.17
CA HIS A 33 4.22 -6.49 12.67
C HIS A 33 5.39 -7.31 12.13
N GLU A 34 5.14 -8.29 11.26
CA GLU A 34 6.17 -9.08 10.59
C GLU A 34 6.52 -8.48 9.23
N PRO A 35 7.82 -8.28 8.91
CA PRO A 35 8.23 -7.79 7.60
C PRO A 35 7.96 -8.85 6.53
N VAL A 36 7.35 -8.43 5.42
CA VAL A 36 7.01 -9.31 4.30
C VAL A 36 7.47 -8.72 2.97
N THR A 37 7.87 -9.60 2.04
CA THR A 37 8.25 -9.20 0.68
C THR A 37 7.06 -9.23 -0.28
N ALA A 38 6.03 -10.01 0.04
CA ALA A 38 4.84 -10.22 -0.75
C ALA A 38 3.63 -10.33 0.16
N ALA A 39 2.50 -9.81 -0.30
CA ALA A 39 1.21 -9.89 0.35
C ALA A 39 0.17 -10.35 -0.68
N LYS A 40 -0.79 -11.16 -0.24
CA LYS A 40 -1.87 -11.68 -1.11
C LYS A 40 -3.17 -10.91 -0.88
N LYS A 41 -4.12 -11.13 -1.79
CA LYS A 41 -5.49 -10.68 -1.63
C LYS A 41 -6.03 -11.08 -0.25
N GLY A 42 -6.60 -10.11 0.45
CA GLY A 42 -7.22 -10.28 1.77
C GLY A 42 -6.30 -9.98 2.94
N ASP A 43 -4.98 -9.89 2.72
CA ASP A 43 -4.04 -9.56 3.78
C ASP A 43 -4.14 -8.08 4.17
N GLU A 44 -3.92 -7.81 5.46
CA GLU A 44 -3.78 -6.45 5.97
C GLU A 44 -2.31 -6.04 6.00
N VAL A 45 -1.95 -5.17 5.07
CA VAL A 45 -0.57 -4.68 4.94
C VAL A 45 -0.45 -3.26 5.47
N GLY A 46 0.65 -3.02 6.18
CA GLY A 46 1.19 -1.70 6.47
C GLY A 46 2.45 -1.44 5.64
N PHE A 47 2.60 -0.23 5.12
CA PHE A 47 3.85 0.24 4.51
C PHE A 47 4.03 1.73 4.74
N LYS A 48 5.26 2.20 4.57
CA LYS A 48 5.60 3.62 4.76
C LYS A 48 5.12 4.45 3.56
N VAL A 49 4.29 5.44 3.83
CA VAL A 49 3.84 6.40 2.81
C VAL A 49 4.69 7.66 2.81
N LYS A 50 4.93 8.23 1.62
CA LYS A 50 5.75 9.45 1.45
C LYS A 50 4.98 10.74 1.79
N GLN A 51 3.65 10.72 1.70
CA GLN A 51 2.80 11.86 2.01
C GLN A 51 1.73 11.49 3.03
N LYS A 52 1.10 12.51 3.62
CA LYS A 52 0.02 12.33 4.59
C LYS A 52 -1.20 11.72 3.90
N VAL A 53 -1.56 10.51 4.32
CA VAL A 53 -2.79 9.83 3.92
C VAL A 53 -3.81 9.87 5.06
N ARG A 54 -5.09 9.68 4.74
CA ARG A 54 -6.17 9.57 5.74
C ARG A 54 -6.95 8.29 5.49
N GLU A 55 -7.76 7.91 6.47
CA GLU A 55 -8.74 6.83 6.27
C GLU A 55 -9.65 7.15 5.07
N GLY A 56 -9.96 6.11 4.29
CA GLY A 56 -10.76 6.22 3.06
C GLY A 56 -9.97 6.46 1.77
N TYR A 57 -8.64 6.65 1.85
CA TYR A 57 -7.79 6.71 0.66
C TYR A 57 -7.76 5.35 -0.04
N ARG A 58 -7.83 5.36 -1.37
CA ARG A 58 -7.76 4.17 -2.21
C ARG A 58 -6.34 3.99 -2.70
N VAL A 59 -5.90 2.74 -2.78
CA VAL A 59 -4.57 2.38 -3.25
C VAL A 59 -4.73 1.44 -4.43
N PHE A 60 -4.10 1.78 -5.54
CA PHE A 60 -4.13 1.03 -6.79
C PHE A 60 -2.70 0.61 -7.15
N LYS A 61 -2.51 -0.64 -7.53
CA LYS A 61 -1.25 -1.08 -8.14
C LYS A 61 -1.16 -0.53 -9.56
N VAL A 62 0.01 -0.03 -9.94
CA VAL A 62 0.33 0.41 -11.31
C VAL A 62 1.04 -0.70 -12.06
#